data_AF-A0A8B9LQC5-F1
#
_entry.id   AF-A0A8B9LQC5-F1
#
_cell.length_a   1.000
_cell.length_b   1.000
_cell.length_c   1.000
_cell.angle_alpha   90.00
_cell.angle_beta   90.00
_cell.angle_gamma   90.00
#
_symmetry.space_group_name_H-M   'P 1'
#
loop_
_entity.id
_entity.type
_entity.pdbx_description
1 polymer ?
#
loop_
_entity_poly.entity_id
_entity_poly.type
_entity_poly.pdbx_seq_one_letter_code
_entity_poly.pdbx_strand_id
1 'polypeptide(L)'
;MLKVLPGDAQLNNPHANVNGKKTVPHVINAQREVDLLNHCFADVETFMGRLQQAANSRTAVEQSKKKKKAKKDNKEVPSGPSEQEFVDIFQKIKYSFSLLGRLKNEISKPSSEELLHHLFVPLDLLVKTTGGPDMAAGVSSPALTSGAVGLLQQNLSQEERELWESLGPNWTQSYSQQTNPVSPYTPVFLDGWQPEACDASGQAFEDPVESQHKYEAQPESQQVLYTLTVNKLNVENPPPSEGERLYRCSYDFVARNSSELSVLHGETLQVLESSKRWWKCRNNYDQIGFVPSNILEPVNHTEPDSRVVMRHPSTVRHTALEKSGHFSF
;
A
#
# COMPACT_ATOMS: atom_id res chain seq x y z
N MET A 1 16.58 10.00 4.36
CA MET A 1 16.01 8.79 5.00
C MET A 1 14.51 8.89 4.93
N LEU A 2 13.87 7.93 4.25
CA LEU A 2 12.41 7.86 4.17
C LEU A 2 11.82 7.59 5.56
N LYS A 3 10.59 8.05 5.78
CA LYS A 3 9.81 7.79 6.98
C LYS A 3 8.39 7.42 6.59
N VAL A 4 7.81 6.47 7.31
CA VAL A 4 6.37 6.16 7.21
C VAL A 4 5.57 7.39 7.63
N LEU A 5 4.40 7.59 7.02
CA LEU A 5 3.48 8.62 7.46
C LEU A 5 3.11 8.39 8.93
N PRO A 6 3.14 9.43 9.80
CA PRO A 6 2.67 9.27 11.16
C PRO A 6 1.19 8.90 11.12
N GLY A 7 0.85 7.69 11.58
CA GLY A 7 -0.53 7.33 11.87
C GLY A 7 -1.08 8.33 12.89
N ASP A 8 -2.28 8.86 12.62
CA ASP A 8 -2.91 9.96 13.37
C ASP A 8 -2.73 9.79 14.89
N ALA A 9 -1.74 10.49 15.44
CA ALA A 9 -1.52 10.61 16.86
C ALA A 9 -2.61 11.54 17.41
N GLN A 10 -3.61 10.90 18.04
CA GLN A 10 -4.52 11.43 19.05
C GLN A 10 -4.51 12.95 19.25
N LEU A 11 -5.56 13.63 18.79
CA LEU A 11 -5.96 14.90 19.37
C LEU A 11 -6.39 14.66 20.83
N ASN A 12 -5.53 15.12 21.74
CA ASN A 12 -5.68 15.29 23.18
C ASN A 12 -7.08 15.08 23.77
N ASN A 13 -7.22 14.04 24.59
CA ASN A 13 -8.22 13.98 25.65
C ASN A 13 -7.46 13.93 27.00
N PRO A 14 -7.52 14.95 27.89
CA PRO A 14 -6.61 15.08 29.03
C PRO A 14 -6.98 14.22 30.25
N HIS A 15 -7.64 13.08 30.10
CA HIS A 15 -7.86 12.12 31.19
C HIS A 15 -7.90 10.67 30.70
N ALA A 16 -6.73 10.04 30.56
CA ALA A 16 -6.58 8.58 30.70
C ALA A 16 -5.10 8.25 30.91
N ASN A 17 -4.77 7.88 32.14
CA ASN A 17 -3.44 7.49 32.59
C ASN A 17 -3.20 5.99 32.32
N VAL A 18 -1.97 5.65 31.91
CA VAL A 18 -1.29 4.34 31.86
C VAL A 18 -2.06 3.14 31.26
N ASN A 19 -1.86 2.89 29.96
CA ASN A 19 -1.55 1.53 29.48
C ASN A 19 -0.84 1.58 28.11
N GLY A 20 0.09 0.65 27.88
CA GLY A 20 1.08 0.68 26.80
C GLY A 20 0.49 0.91 25.39
N LYS A 21 1.10 1.84 24.65
CA LYS A 21 0.78 2.12 23.24
C LYS A 21 1.09 0.87 22.41
N LYS A 22 0.07 0.07 22.10
CA LYS A 22 0.15 -0.99 21.08
C LYS A 22 0.13 -0.29 19.71
N THR A 23 1.28 -0.19 19.06
CA THR A 23 1.38 0.21 17.66
C THR A 23 0.69 -0.85 16.79
N VAL A 24 -0.17 -0.42 15.86
CA VAL A 24 -0.95 -1.30 14.99
C VAL A 24 -0.01 -2.17 14.13
N PRO A 25 -0.25 -3.49 13.95
CA PRO A 25 0.63 -4.38 13.17
C PRO A 25 0.95 -3.87 11.76
N HIS A 26 0.00 -3.20 11.12
CA HIS A 26 0.17 -2.55 9.81
C HIS A 26 1.28 -1.48 9.80
N VAL A 27 1.37 -0.66 10.86
CA VAL A 27 2.38 0.42 10.98
C VAL A 27 3.77 -0.16 11.25
N ILE A 28 3.85 -1.31 11.96
CA ILE A 28 5.11 -2.01 12.22
C ILE A 28 5.67 -2.62 10.94
N ASN A 29 4.81 -3.19 10.09
CA ASN A 29 5.23 -3.77 8.81
C ASN A 29 5.69 -2.68 7.81
N ALA A 30 4.95 -1.57 7.71
CA ALA A 30 5.33 -0.45 6.84
C ALA A 30 6.69 0.16 7.23
N GLN A 31 6.99 0.29 8.53
CA GLN A 31 8.27 0.84 8.97
C GLN A 31 9.45 -0.06 8.59
N ARG A 32 9.29 -1.38 8.73
CA ARG A 32 10.31 -2.34 8.31
C ARG A 32 10.53 -2.33 6.81
N GLU A 33 9.46 -2.25 6.03
CA GLU A 33 9.54 -2.12 4.57
C GLU A 33 10.27 -0.83 4.15
N VAL A 34 10.05 0.27 4.88
CA VAL A 34 10.80 1.53 4.67
C VAL A 34 12.29 1.37 5.03
N ASP A 35 12.62 0.65 6.09
CA ASP A 35 14.02 0.42 6.47
C ASP A 35 14.74 -0.41 5.39
N LEU A 36 14.13 -1.51 4.92
CA LEU A 36 14.62 -2.32 3.80
C LEU A 36 14.85 -1.46 2.54
N LEU A 37 13.90 -0.59 2.20
CA LEU A 37 14.00 0.30 1.05
C LEU A 37 15.16 1.30 1.20
N ASN A 38 15.33 1.89 2.39
CA ASN A 38 16.43 2.81 2.66
C ASN A 38 17.80 2.14 2.48
N HIS A 39 17.97 0.90 2.97
CA HIS A 39 19.22 0.15 2.81
C HIS A 39 19.47 -0.23 1.33
N CYS A 40 18.42 -0.57 0.57
CA CYS A 40 18.56 -0.78 -0.88
C CYS A 40 19.05 0.49 -1.59
N PHE A 41 18.48 1.65 -1.27
CA PHE A 41 18.90 2.91 -1.88
C PHE A 41 20.33 3.28 -1.51
N ALA A 42 20.73 3.10 -0.24
CA ALA A 42 22.10 3.35 0.19
C ALA A 42 23.12 2.52 -0.59
N ASP A 43 22.83 1.24 -0.83
CA ASP A 43 23.70 0.34 -1.61
C ASP A 43 23.76 0.75 -3.08
N VAL A 44 22.61 1.06 -3.69
CA VAL A 44 22.54 1.58 -5.06
C VAL A 44 23.36 2.86 -5.19
N GLU A 45 23.13 3.86 -4.32
CA GLU A 45 23.87 5.13 -4.31
C GLU A 45 25.38 4.93 -4.13
N THR A 46 25.79 4.06 -3.21
CA THR A 46 27.19 3.72 -2.95
C THR A 46 27.84 3.11 -4.18
N PHE A 47 27.16 2.17 -4.83
CA PHE A 47 27.64 1.57 -6.07
C PHE A 47 27.74 2.60 -7.20
N MET A 48 26.71 3.43 -7.41
CA MET A 48 26.73 4.46 -8.44
C MET A 48 27.86 5.46 -8.23
N GLY A 49 28.12 5.84 -6.96
CA GLY A 49 29.25 6.71 -6.61
C GLY A 49 30.59 6.09 -6.99
N ARG A 50 30.80 4.80 -6.68
CA ARG A 50 32.01 4.04 -7.08
C ARG A 50 32.14 3.93 -8.59
N LEU A 51 31.03 3.65 -9.29
CA LEU A 51 31.01 3.51 -10.74
C LEU A 51 31.40 4.82 -11.44
N GLN A 52 30.86 5.94 -10.99
CA GLN A 52 31.19 7.27 -11.53
C GLN A 52 32.66 7.65 -11.27
N GLN A 53 33.19 7.35 -10.07
CA GLN A 53 34.59 7.58 -9.75
C GLN A 53 35.53 6.75 -10.63
N ALA A 54 35.20 5.48 -10.87
CA ALA A 54 35.97 4.61 -11.76
C ALA A 54 35.98 5.16 -13.20
N ALA A 55 34.85 5.61 -13.72
CA ALA A 55 34.75 6.21 -15.05
C ALA A 55 35.61 7.50 -15.17
N ASN A 56 35.53 8.40 -14.20
CA ASN A 56 36.29 9.65 -14.17
C ASN A 56 37.81 9.41 -14.07
N SER A 57 38.22 8.38 -13.33
CA SER A 57 39.63 8.02 -13.21
C SER A 57 40.22 7.52 -14.55
N ARG A 58 39.44 6.73 -15.31
CA ARG A 58 39.85 6.22 -16.63
C ARG A 58 40.04 7.33 -17.65
N THR A 59 39.11 8.29 -17.72
CA THR A 59 39.19 9.43 -18.66
C THR A 59 40.38 10.34 -18.32
N ALA A 60 40.65 10.60 -17.04
CA ALA A 60 41.81 11.38 -16.61
C ALA A 60 43.15 10.70 -16.99
N VAL A 61 43.24 9.38 -16.84
CA VAL A 61 44.42 8.59 -17.25
C VAL A 61 44.62 8.65 -18.77
N GLU A 62 43.57 8.52 -19.57
CA GLU A 62 43.67 8.64 -21.04
C GLU A 62 44.10 10.03 -21.51
N GLN A 63 43.57 11.10 -20.91
CA GLN A 63 43.98 12.47 -21.21
C GLN A 63 45.45 12.73 -20.83
N SER A 64 45.93 12.13 -19.73
CA SER A 64 47.33 12.24 -19.31
C SER A 64 48.30 11.46 -20.21
N LYS A 65 47.88 10.29 -20.74
CA LYS A 65 48.66 9.51 -21.73
C LYS A 65 48.80 10.23 -23.07
N LYS A 66 47.80 11.03 -23.48
CA LYS A 66 47.91 11.89 -24.68
C LYS A 66 48.90 13.06 -24.50
N LYS A 67 49.27 13.42 -23.26
CA LYS A 67 50.20 14.54 -22.96
C LYS A 67 51.63 14.13 -22.59
N LYS A 68 51.93 12.86 -22.30
CA LYS A 68 53.31 12.42 -21.98
C LYS A 68 53.63 11.04 -22.56
N LYS A 69 54.57 11.00 -23.51
CA LYS A 69 55.21 9.78 -24.03
C LYS A 69 56.53 9.54 -23.26
N ALA A 70 56.47 9.13 -21.98
CA ALA A 70 57.62 8.57 -21.25
C ALA A 70 57.24 8.00 -19.87
N LYS A 71 57.82 6.83 -19.57
CA LYS A 71 57.89 6.07 -18.31
C LYS A 71 56.65 5.31 -17.84
N LYS A 72 56.78 3.98 -18.00
CA LYS A 72 56.00 2.88 -17.44
C LYS A 72 56.14 2.92 -15.92
N ASP A 73 55.05 3.26 -15.22
CA ASP A 73 54.93 3.03 -13.79
C ASP A 73 53.61 2.28 -13.53
N ASN A 74 53.73 1.18 -12.79
CA ASN A 74 52.70 0.17 -12.59
C ASN A 74 51.75 0.65 -11.48
N LYS A 75 50.90 1.65 -11.81
CA LYS A 75 49.84 2.08 -10.90
C LYS A 75 48.62 1.21 -11.17
N GLU A 76 48.28 0.34 -10.21
CA GLU A 76 47.08 -0.49 -10.24
C GLU A 76 45.88 0.37 -10.66
N VAL A 77 45.36 0.07 -11.85
CA VAL A 77 44.10 0.65 -12.32
C VAL A 77 43.03 0.12 -11.37
N PRO A 78 42.13 0.94 -10.81
CA PRO A 78 41.02 0.44 -10.03
C PRO A 78 40.27 -0.58 -10.89
N SER A 79 40.28 -1.84 -10.48
CA SER A 79 39.49 -2.87 -11.13
C SER A 79 38.05 -2.38 -11.13
N GLY A 80 37.39 -2.40 -12.30
CA GLY A 80 35.98 -2.03 -12.38
C GLY A 80 35.13 -2.96 -11.50
N PRO A 81 33.86 -2.59 -11.23
CA PRO A 81 32.97 -3.49 -10.52
C PRO A 81 32.86 -4.83 -11.25
N SER A 82 32.77 -5.90 -10.49
CA SER A 82 32.57 -7.26 -11.01
C SER A 82 31.13 -7.43 -11.53
N GLU A 83 30.92 -8.40 -12.43
CA GLU A 83 29.57 -8.73 -12.94
C GLU A 83 28.59 -9.04 -11.80
N GLN A 84 29.06 -9.71 -10.75
CA GLN A 84 28.23 -10.04 -9.59
C GLN A 84 27.76 -8.79 -8.82
N GLU A 85 28.59 -7.74 -8.75
CA GLU A 85 28.17 -6.48 -8.12
C GLU A 85 27.08 -5.80 -8.97
N PHE A 86 27.14 -5.86 -10.31
CA PHE A 86 26.05 -5.34 -11.15
C PHE A 86 24.75 -6.12 -10.93
N VAL A 87 24.82 -7.46 -10.90
CA VAL A 87 23.67 -8.32 -10.62
C VAL A 87 23.06 -7.94 -9.27
N ASP A 88 23.85 -7.86 -8.20
CA ASP A 88 23.38 -7.50 -6.87
C ASP A 88 22.63 -6.15 -6.84
N ILE A 89 23.12 -5.14 -7.56
CA ILE A 89 22.42 -3.86 -7.66
C ILE A 89 21.13 -3.96 -8.48
N PHE A 90 21.10 -4.72 -9.58
CA PHE A 90 19.85 -4.99 -10.29
C PHE A 90 18.82 -5.67 -9.37
N GLN A 91 19.26 -6.64 -8.56
CA GLN A 91 18.39 -7.33 -7.60
C GLN A 91 17.82 -6.35 -6.57
N LYS A 92 18.64 -5.43 -6.04
CA LYS A 92 18.21 -4.39 -5.10
C LYS A 92 17.24 -3.39 -5.73
N ILE A 93 17.40 -3.06 -7.01
CA ILE A 93 16.44 -2.23 -7.74
C ILE A 93 15.10 -2.96 -7.90
N LYS A 94 15.10 -4.23 -8.31
CA LYS A 94 13.87 -5.05 -8.42
C LYS A 94 13.15 -5.18 -7.08
N TYR A 95 13.92 -5.45 -6.03
CA TYR A 95 13.41 -5.53 -4.67
C TYR A 95 12.81 -4.19 -4.21
N SER A 96 13.49 -3.08 -4.52
CA SER A 96 12.98 -1.73 -4.24
C SER A 96 11.65 -1.45 -4.95
N PHE A 97 11.51 -1.80 -6.23
CA PHE A 97 10.21 -1.67 -6.92
C PHE A 97 9.10 -2.49 -6.24
N SER A 98 9.43 -3.71 -5.80
CA SER A 98 8.51 -4.58 -5.05
C SER A 98 8.06 -3.95 -3.73
N LEU A 99 8.97 -3.33 -2.98
CA LEU A 99 8.65 -2.59 -1.76
C LEU A 99 7.84 -1.32 -2.05
N LEU A 100 8.19 -0.54 -3.08
CA LEU A 100 7.46 0.68 -3.45
C LEU A 100 6.00 0.40 -3.83
N GLY A 101 5.73 -0.72 -4.52
CA GLY A 101 4.38 -1.16 -4.84
C GLY A 101 3.54 -1.44 -3.59
N ARG A 102 4.16 -2.00 -2.53
CA ARG A 102 3.50 -2.28 -1.25
C ARG A 102 3.30 -1.03 -0.41
N LEU A 103 4.30 -0.14 -0.41
CA LEU A 103 4.30 1.11 0.34
C LEU A 103 3.51 2.25 -0.33
N LYS A 104 2.90 2.02 -1.50
CA LYS A 104 2.24 3.05 -2.33
C LYS A 104 1.35 4.03 -1.55
N ASN A 105 0.60 3.54 -0.57
CA ASN A 105 -0.33 4.36 0.22
C ASN A 105 0.23 4.76 1.62
N GLU A 106 1.42 4.30 1.97
CA GLU A 106 2.06 4.44 3.28
C GLU A 106 3.16 5.52 3.31
N ILE A 107 3.68 5.89 2.13
CA ILE A 107 4.70 6.91 1.95
C ILE A 107 4.19 8.01 1.00
N SER A 108 4.54 9.27 1.28
CA SER A 108 4.11 10.40 0.42
C SER A 108 5.13 11.52 0.28
N LYS A 109 6.31 11.41 0.90
CA LYS A 109 7.35 12.45 0.89
C LYS A 109 8.77 11.86 0.95
N PRO A 110 9.36 11.46 -0.18
CA PRO A 110 8.76 11.36 -1.51
C PRO A 110 7.72 10.23 -1.62
N SER A 111 6.82 10.30 -2.61
CA SER A 111 5.82 9.24 -2.87
C SER A 111 6.47 8.02 -3.54
N SER A 112 5.75 6.89 -3.59
CA SER A 112 6.25 5.70 -4.29
C SER A 112 6.49 5.94 -5.78
N GLU A 113 5.67 6.78 -6.41
CA GLU A 113 5.80 7.18 -7.81
C GLU A 113 7.06 8.03 -8.02
N GLU A 114 7.31 9.02 -7.16
CA GLU A 114 8.51 9.85 -7.24
C GLU A 114 9.79 9.01 -7.08
N LEU A 115 9.80 8.10 -6.09
CA LEU A 115 10.93 7.21 -5.85
C LEU A 115 11.17 6.21 -6.98
N LEU A 116 10.10 5.76 -7.62
CA LEU A 116 10.19 4.90 -8.79
C LEU A 116 10.97 5.60 -9.90
N HIS A 117 10.66 6.86 -10.23
CA HIS A 117 11.43 7.64 -11.21
C HIS A 117 12.89 7.83 -10.79
N HIS A 118 13.14 8.06 -9.50
CA HIS A 118 14.51 8.16 -8.98
C HIS A 118 15.33 6.87 -9.19
N LEU A 119 14.69 5.70 -9.16
CA LEU A 119 15.35 4.41 -9.45
C LEU A 119 15.63 4.18 -10.94
N PHE A 120 14.93 4.86 -11.86
CA PHE A 120 15.21 4.74 -13.29
C PHE A 120 16.53 5.39 -13.68
N VAL A 121 16.99 6.41 -12.94
CA VAL A 121 18.29 7.05 -13.18
C VAL A 121 19.48 6.07 -13.02
N PRO A 122 19.64 5.35 -11.89
CA PRO A 122 20.68 4.34 -11.77
C PRO A 122 20.44 3.14 -12.69
N LEU A 123 19.19 2.71 -12.90
CA LEU A 123 18.87 1.59 -13.78
C LEU A 123 19.33 1.83 -15.24
N ASP A 124 19.00 2.99 -15.80
CA ASP A 124 19.43 3.39 -17.14
C ASP A 124 20.96 3.43 -17.28
N LEU A 125 21.64 3.99 -16.27
CA LEU A 125 23.11 4.05 -16.27
C LEU A 125 23.74 2.66 -16.17
N LEU A 126 23.18 1.74 -15.37
CA LEU A 126 23.65 0.36 -15.27
C LEU A 126 23.53 -0.35 -16.62
N VAL A 127 22.37 -0.28 -17.26
CA VAL A 127 22.11 -0.90 -18.57
C VAL A 127 23.07 -0.37 -19.64
N LYS A 128 23.32 0.95 -19.66
CA LYS A 128 24.30 1.56 -20.57
C LYS A 128 25.73 1.10 -20.29
N THR A 129 26.08 0.94 -19.01
CA THR A 129 27.42 0.52 -18.58
C THR A 129 27.68 -0.96 -18.88
N THR A 130 26.67 -1.81 -18.78
CA THR A 130 26.75 -3.25 -19.08
C THR A 130 26.68 -3.55 -20.57
N GLY A 131 26.55 -2.53 -21.42
CA GLY A 131 26.53 -2.68 -22.88
C GLY A 131 25.18 -3.06 -23.46
N GLY A 132 24.08 -2.89 -22.71
CA GLY A 132 22.73 -3.23 -23.13
C GLY A 132 21.90 -3.91 -22.04
N PRO A 133 20.64 -4.25 -22.35
CA PRO A 133 19.68 -4.79 -21.38
C PRO A 133 19.95 -6.25 -21.00
N ASP A 134 20.76 -6.99 -21.76
CA ASP A 134 20.92 -8.44 -21.63
C ASP A 134 21.32 -8.89 -20.22
N MET A 135 22.24 -8.19 -19.57
CA MET A 135 22.66 -8.52 -18.20
C MET A 135 21.51 -8.35 -17.20
N ALA A 136 20.81 -7.21 -17.27
CA ALA A 136 19.65 -6.94 -16.44
C ALA A 136 18.52 -7.95 -16.73
N ALA A 137 18.27 -8.27 -18.00
CA ALA A 137 17.25 -9.22 -18.42
C ALA A 137 17.48 -10.63 -17.86
N GLY A 138 18.74 -11.02 -17.63
CA GLY A 138 19.10 -12.28 -16.97
C GLY A 138 18.77 -12.35 -15.47
N VAL A 139 18.48 -11.23 -14.81
CA VAL A 139 18.24 -11.16 -13.36
C VAL A 139 16.80 -11.57 -13.04
N SER A 140 16.58 -12.85 -12.73
CA SER A 140 15.26 -13.40 -12.41
C SER A 140 14.81 -13.15 -10.96
N SER A 141 15.72 -13.28 -9.99
CA SER A 141 15.42 -13.13 -8.55
C SER A 141 15.86 -11.76 -8.01
N PRO A 142 15.06 -11.05 -7.19
CA PRO A 142 13.65 -11.37 -6.89
C PRO A 142 12.76 -11.15 -8.11
N ALA A 143 11.66 -11.91 -8.22
CA ALA A 143 10.58 -11.54 -9.14
C ALA A 143 9.91 -10.25 -8.66
N LEU A 144 9.23 -9.53 -9.56
CA LEU A 144 8.40 -8.40 -9.15
C LEU A 144 7.05 -8.88 -8.64
N THR A 145 6.53 -8.20 -7.63
CA THR A 145 5.14 -8.40 -7.16
C THR A 145 4.15 -7.84 -8.17
N SER A 146 2.92 -8.36 -8.16
CA SER A 146 1.82 -7.81 -8.99
C SER A 146 1.60 -6.32 -8.78
N GLY A 147 1.69 -5.85 -7.52
CA GLY A 147 1.59 -4.44 -7.17
C GLY A 147 2.70 -3.58 -7.77
N ALA A 148 3.93 -4.08 -7.82
CA ALA A 148 5.06 -3.37 -8.43
C ALA A 148 4.93 -3.26 -9.95
N VAL A 149 4.55 -4.35 -10.62
CA VAL A 149 4.27 -4.33 -12.07
C VAL A 149 3.16 -3.33 -12.38
N GLY A 150 2.07 -3.33 -11.59
CA GLY A 150 1.00 -2.35 -11.74
C GLY A 150 1.46 -0.91 -11.52
N LEU A 151 2.31 -0.67 -10.53
CA LEU A 151 2.90 0.66 -10.27
C LEU A 151 3.75 1.15 -11.45
N LEU A 152 4.62 0.28 -11.99
CA LEU A 152 5.45 0.58 -13.16
C LEU A 152 4.59 0.87 -14.40
N GLN A 153 3.61 0.02 -14.69
CA GLN A 153 2.73 0.21 -15.86
C GLN A 153 2.01 1.56 -15.84
N GLN A 154 1.61 2.04 -14.66
CA GLN A 154 0.79 3.25 -14.50
C GLN A 154 1.60 4.56 -14.47
N ASN A 155 2.87 4.53 -14.01
CA ASN A 155 3.58 5.76 -13.66
C ASN A 155 4.79 6.08 -14.53
N LEU A 156 5.31 5.14 -15.33
CA LEU A 156 6.51 5.38 -16.15
C LEU A 156 6.30 6.42 -17.26
N SER A 157 7.32 7.26 -17.47
CA SER A 157 7.46 8.08 -18.69
C SER A 157 7.58 7.19 -19.93
N GLN A 158 7.51 7.78 -21.12
CA GLN A 158 7.68 7.01 -22.36
C GLN A 158 9.08 6.38 -22.43
N GLU A 159 10.13 7.16 -22.14
CA GLU A 159 11.52 6.70 -22.20
C GLU A 159 11.80 5.63 -21.14
N GLU A 160 11.27 5.80 -19.93
CA GLU A 160 11.41 4.81 -18.85
C GLU A 160 10.66 3.51 -19.18
N ARG A 161 9.49 3.62 -19.82
CA ARG A 161 8.72 2.46 -20.28
C ARG A 161 9.46 1.68 -21.36
N GLU A 162 10.02 2.37 -22.35
CA GLU A 162 10.83 1.73 -23.39
C GLU A 162 12.03 1.00 -22.79
N LEU A 163 12.73 1.62 -21.82
CA LEU A 163 13.80 0.97 -21.07
C LEU A 163 13.28 -0.26 -20.33
N TRP A 164 12.22 -0.13 -19.53
CA TRP A 164 11.65 -1.22 -18.73
C TRP A 164 11.20 -2.40 -19.58
N GLU A 165 10.53 -2.15 -20.70
CA GLU A 165 10.10 -3.18 -21.66
C GLU A 165 11.30 -3.89 -22.29
N SER A 166 12.39 -3.17 -22.56
CA SER A 166 13.62 -3.76 -23.12
C SER A 166 14.31 -4.77 -22.17
N LEU A 167 14.02 -4.73 -20.87
CA LEU A 167 14.59 -5.66 -19.88
C LEU A 167 13.89 -7.04 -19.88
N GLY A 168 12.75 -7.16 -20.55
CA GLY A 168 12.07 -8.44 -20.77
C GLY A 168 11.30 -9.02 -19.57
N PRO A 169 10.85 -10.29 -19.67
CA PRO A 169 9.84 -10.88 -18.78
C PRO A 169 10.20 -10.92 -17.29
N ASN A 170 11.49 -11.05 -16.97
CA ASN A 170 11.96 -11.02 -15.59
C ASN A 170 11.70 -9.67 -14.89
N TRP A 171 11.44 -8.61 -15.66
CA TRP A 171 11.13 -7.26 -15.20
C TRP A 171 9.70 -6.82 -15.50
N THR A 172 9.06 -7.38 -16.53
CA THR A 172 7.72 -6.95 -16.96
C THR A 172 6.57 -7.82 -16.47
N GLN A 173 6.86 -9.00 -15.93
CA GLN A 173 5.85 -9.94 -15.42
C GLN A 173 5.93 -10.10 -13.90
N SER A 174 4.77 -10.27 -13.26
CA SER A 174 4.69 -10.54 -11.84
C SER A 174 5.12 -11.98 -11.52
N TYR A 175 5.40 -12.27 -10.24
CA TYR A 175 5.76 -13.62 -9.79
C TYR A 175 4.79 -14.71 -10.26
N SER A 176 3.48 -14.46 -10.16
CA SER A 176 2.43 -15.38 -10.62
C SER A 176 2.41 -15.63 -12.15
N GLN A 177 3.00 -14.73 -12.93
CA GLN A 177 3.07 -14.80 -14.39
C GLN A 177 4.38 -15.42 -14.88
N GLN A 178 5.36 -15.65 -13.99
CA GLN A 178 6.64 -16.24 -14.35
C GLN A 178 6.45 -17.69 -14.83
N THR A 179 7.06 -18.01 -15.97
CA THR A 179 7.01 -19.36 -16.56
C THR A 179 7.97 -20.33 -15.89
N ASN A 180 9.07 -19.83 -15.33
CA ASN A 180 10.09 -20.61 -14.66
C ASN A 180 10.06 -20.37 -13.15
N PRO A 181 10.37 -21.38 -12.32
CA PRO A 181 10.54 -21.19 -10.89
C PRO A 181 11.61 -20.14 -10.59
N VAL A 182 11.26 -19.10 -9.84
CA VAL A 182 12.19 -18.07 -9.39
C VAL A 182 12.69 -18.42 -7.98
N SER A 183 14.01 -18.36 -7.79
CA SER A 183 14.61 -18.63 -6.47
C SER A 183 14.29 -17.51 -5.48
N PRO A 184 14.00 -17.83 -4.20
CA PRO A 184 13.78 -16.82 -3.17
C PRO A 184 14.94 -15.83 -3.10
N TYR A 185 14.63 -14.56 -2.81
CA TYR A 185 15.64 -13.55 -2.64
C TYR A 185 15.92 -13.31 -1.15
N THR A 186 17.20 -13.17 -0.80
CA THR A 186 17.61 -12.76 0.54
C THR A 186 18.56 -11.57 0.38
N PRO A 187 18.13 -10.34 0.72
CA PRO A 187 18.96 -9.17 0.54
C PRO A 187 20.18 -9.23 1.46
N VAL A 188 21.35 -8.93 0.89
CA VAL A 188 22.61 -8.76 1.63
C VAL A 188 23.10 -7.34 1.41
N PHE A 189 23.13 -6.55 2.48
CA PHE A 189 23.45 -5.13 2.42
C PHE A 189 24.94 -4.86 2.64
N LEU A 190 25.50 -3.84 1.99
CA LEU A 190 26.95 -3.53 2.05
C LEU A 190 27.41 -3.10 3.45
N ASP A 191 26.52 -2.52 4.24
CA ASP A 191 26.75 -2.14 5.63
C ASP A 191 26.63 -3.32 6.62
N GLY A 192 26.30 -4.52 6.13
CA GLY A 192 26.06 -5.70 6.94
C GLY A 192 24.77 -5.66 7.73
N TRP A 193 23.88 -4.69 7.47
CA TRP A 193 22.58 -4.62 8.10
C TRP A 193 21.73 -5.82 7.68
N GLN A 194 20.88 -6.28 8.59
CA GLN A 194 19.89 -7.32 8.35
C GLN A 194 18.64 -7.00 9.17
N PRO A 195 17.43 -7.32 8.66
CA PRO A 195 16.21 -7.17 9.43
C PRO A 195 16.26 -8.05 10.70
N GLU A 196 15.59 -7.60 11.75
CA GLU A 196 15.50 -8.35 13.02
C GLU A 196 14.92 -9.75 12.74
N ALA A 197 15.62 -10.81 13.16
CA ALA A 197 15.25 -12.18 12.83
C ALA A 197 13.90 -12.62 13.43
N CYS A 198 13.45 -11.97 14.50
CA CYS A 198 12.13 -12.16 15.09
C CYS A 198 11.53 -10.82 15.50
N ASP A 199 10.19 -10.73 15.48
CA ASP A 199 9.50 -9.58 16.07
C ASP A 199 9.44 -9.65 17.60
N ALA A 200 8.86 -8.61 18.23
CA ALA A 200 8.69 -8.53 19.68
C ALA A 200 7.82 -9.66 20.28
N SER A 201 7.11 -10.43 19.44
CA SER A 201 6.34 -11.61 19.84
C SER A 201 7.09 -12.94 19.65
N GLY A 202 8.32 -12.89 19.14
CA GLY A 202 9.16 -14.06 18.87
C GLY A 202 8.83 -14.77 17.55
N GLN A 203 7.97 -14.17 16.71
CA GLN A 203 7.66 -14.72 15.39
C GLN A 203 8.82 -14.45 14.44
N ALA A 204 9.26 -15.48 13.71
CA ALA A 204 10.32 -15.36 12.72
C ALA A 204 9.96 -14.32 11.66
N PHE A 205 10.92 -13.45 11.34
CA PHE A 205 10.76 -12.44 10.30
C PHE A 205 10.59 -13.13 8.95
N GLU A 206 9.47 -12.81 8.31
CA GLU A 206 9.21 -13.19 6.94
C GLU A 206 9.42 -11.96 6.05
N ASP A 207 10.21 -12.13 5.00
CA ASP A 207 10.45 -11.07 4.03
C ASP A 207 9.11 -10.63 3.38
N PRO A 208 8.82 -9.32 3.31
CA PRO A 208 7.54 -8.81 2.84
C PRO A 208 7.27 -9.13 1.36
N VAL A 209 8.31 -9.22 0.53
CA VAL A 209 8.20 -9.57 -0.89
C VAL A 209 8.00 -11.08 -1.04
N GLU A 210 8.72 -11.90 -0.30
CA GLU A 210 8.51 -13.36 -0.28
C GLU A 210 7.13 -13.74 0.27
N SER A 211 6.64 -13.04 1.31
CA SER A 211 5.28 -13.22 1.83
C SER A 211 4.23 -12.91 0.75
N GLN A 212 4.45 -11.84 -0.03
CA GLN A 212 3.60 -11.50 -1.17
C GLN A 212 3.64 -12.57 -2.26
N HIS A 213 4.83 -13.10 -2.61
CA HIS A 213 4.94 -14.18 -3.59
C HIS A 213 4.18 -15.44 -3.17
N LYS A 214 4.25 -15.82 -1.89
CA LYS A 214 3.47 -16.95 -1.35
C LYS A 214 1.96 -16.72 -1.43
N TYR A 215 1.52 -15.49 -1.25
CA TYR A 215 0.11 -15.13 -1.43
C TYR A 215 -0.29 -15.19 -2.92
N GLU A 216 0.51 -14.61 -3.82
CA GLU A 216 0.25 -14.61 -5.26
C GLU A 216 0.31 -16.01 -5.90
N ALA A 217 1.05 -16.95 -5.30
CA ALA A 217 1.12 -18.34 -5.73
C ALA A 217 -0.13 -19.17 -5.36
N GLN A 218 -0.95 -18.70 -4.42
CA GLN A 218 -2.13 -19.45 -3.96
C GLN A 218 -3.28 -19.35 -4.97
N PRO A 219 -4.18 -20.35 -5.02
CA PRO A 219 -5.40 -20.26 -5.81
C PRO A 219 -6.24 -19.05 -5.40
N GLU A 220 -6.93 -18.41 -6.36
CA GLU A 220 -7.75 -17.21 -6.12
C GLU A 220 -8.77 -17.39 -4.98
N SER A 221 -9.35 -18.59 -4.83
CA SER A 221 -10.29 -18.91 -3.74
C SER A 221 -9.66 -18.79 -2.35
N GLN A 222 -8.37 -19.13 -2.21
CA GLN A 222 -7.62 -19.05 -0.96
C GLN A 222 -7.10 -17.64 -0.70
N GLN A 223 -6.75 -16.90 -1.75
CA GLN A 223 -6.44 -15.47 -1.70
C GLN A 223 -7.62 -14.62 -1.19
N VAL A 224 -8.83 -14.90 -1.68
CA VAL A 224 -10.07 -14.26 -1.22
C VAL A 224 -10.32 -14.56 0.26
N LEU A 225 -10.15 -15.80 0.71
CA LEU A 225 -10.29 -16.15 2.13
C LEU A 225 -9.25 -15.46 3.01
N TYR A 226 -7.99 -15.38 2.55
CA TYR A 226 -6.92 -14.71 3.29
C TYR A 226 -7.16 -13.21 3.40
N THR A 227 -7.52 -12.53 2.31
CA THR A 227 -7.88 -11.10 2.35
C THR A 227 -9.07 -10.83 3.26
N LEU A 228 -10.12 -11.67 3.23
CA LEU A 228 -11.24 -11.58 4.16
C LEU A 228 -10.81 -11.79 5.63
N THR A 229 -9.84 -12.67 5.88
CA THR A 229 -9.36 -13.01 7.22
C THR A 229 -8.43 -11.94 7.79
N VAL A 230 -7.49 -11.42 6.99
CA VAL A 230 -6.59 -10.30 7.36
C VAL A 230 -7.39 -9.03 7.57
N ASN A 231 -8.38 -8.74 6.72
CA ASN A 231 -9.29 -7.62 6.90
C ASN A 231 -10.16 -7.78 8.17
N LYS A 232 -10.47 -9.01 8.60
CA LYS A 232 -11.16 -9.28 9.88
C LYS A 232 -10.28 -9.04 11.11
N LEU A 233 -8.97 -9.29 11.03
CA LEU A 233 -8.03 -9.12 12.14
C LEU A 233 -7.53 -7.67 12.27
N ASN A 234 -7.59 -6.88 11.19
CA ASN A 234 -7.09 -5.50 11.16
C ASN A 234 -8.14 -4.44 11.56
N VAL A 235 -9.35 -4.85 11.98
CA VAL A 235 -10.43 -3.92 12.36
C VAL A 235 -11.01 -4.32 13.71
N GLU A 236 -10.76 -3.53 14.76
CA GLU A 236 -11.41 -3.63 16.08
C GLU A 236 -12.88 -3.13 16.06
N ASN A 237 -13.60 -3.37 14.97
CA ASN A 237 -15.06 -3.36 14.86
C ASN A 237 -15.43 -3.75 13.43
N PRO A 238 -16.00 -4.94 13.18
CA PRO A 238 -16.28 -5.40 11.82
C PRO A 238 -17.23 -4.42 11.12
N PRO A 239 -16.92 -3.89 9.92
CA PRO A 239 -17.94 -3.27 9.10
C PRO A 239 -18.94 -4.38 8.73
N PRO A 240 -20.25 -4.19 8.95
CA PRO A 240 -21.23 -5.16 8.52
C PRO A 240 -21.09 -5.38 7.01
N SER A 241 -21.28 -6.64 6.63
CA SER A 241 -21.34 -7.20 5.28
C SER A 241 -22.08 -6.28 4.31
N GLU A 242 -21.92 -6.47 2.99
CA GLU A 242 -22.68 -5.79 1.93
C GLU A 242 -24.20 -6.08 1.98
N GLY A 243 -24.84 -5.81 3.11
CA GLY A 243 -26.24 -5.49 3.27
C GLY A 243 -26.30 -4.03 3.72
N GLU A 244 -26.97 -3.21 2.93
CA GLU A 244 -27.50 -1.89 3.27
C GLU A 244 -26.82 -1.20 4.46
N ARG A 245 -25.66 -0.57 4.21
CA ARG A 245 -24.99 0.34 5.15
C ARG A 245 -25.85 1.58 5.35
N LEU A 246 -26.89 1.45 6.16
CA LEU A 246 -27.81 2.52 6.52
C LEU A 246 -27.23 3.32 7.69
N TYR A 247 -27.09 4.62 7.47
CA TYR A 247 -26.60 5.58 8.45
C TYR A 247 -27.63 6.67 8.65
N ARG A 248 -27.83 7.11 9.89
CA ARG A 248 -28.71 8.21 10.24
C ARG A 248 -27.90 9.50 10.38
N CYS A 249 -28.38 10.57 9.78
CA CYS A 249 -27.79 11.89 9.93
C CYS A 249 -28.01 12.42 11.36
N SER A 250 -26.95 12.74 12.08
CA SER A 250 -27.02 13.35 13.41
C SER A 250 -27.19 14.86 13.37
N TYR A 251 -27.06 15.50 12.20
CA TYR A 251 -27.29 16.94 11.99
C TYR A 251 -27.79 17.24 10.57
N ASP A 252 -28.40 18.41 10.39
CA ASP A 252 -28.72 18.96 9.07
C ASP A 252 -27.42 19.34 8.33
N PHE A 253 -27.38 19.09 7.02
CA PHE A 253 -26.30 19.52 6.15
C PHE A 253 -26.87 19.98 4.80
N VAL A 254 -26.46 21.17 4.37
CA VAL A 254 -26.89 21.76 3.09
C VAL A 254 -25.71 21.73 2.12
N ALA A 255 -25.91 21.08 0.97
CA ALA A 255 -24.92 20.99 -0.10
C ALA A 255 -24.49 22.39 -0.58
N ARG A 256 -23.19 22.58 -0.72
CA ARG A 256 -22.57 23.84 -1.17
C ARG A 256 -22.21 23.84 -2.65
N ASN A 257 -22.23 22.68 -3.28
CA ASN A 257 -21.96 22.47 -4.69
C ASN A 257 -22.73 21.25 -5.21
N SER A 258 -22.69 21.02 -6.52
CA SER A 258 -23.41 19.93 -7.19
C SER A 258 -22.88 18.52 -6.90
N SER A 259 -21.74 18.40 -6.22
CA SER A 259 -21.17 17.10 -5.81
C SER A 259 -21.58 16.72 -4.37
N GLU A 260 -22.07 17.67 -3.58
CA GLU A 260 -22.52 17.45 -2.20
C GLU A 260 -24.02 17.11 -2.15
N LEU A 261 -24.41 16.31 -1.15
CA LEU A 261 -25.81 15.93 -0.93
C LEU A 261 -26.38 16.68 0.28
N SER A 262 -27.48 17.41 0.10
CA SER A 262 -28.20 18.02 1.23
C SER A 262 -28.99 16.95 1.98
N VAL A 263 -28.88 16.93 3.31
CA VAL A 263 -29.49 15.94 4.18
C VAL A 263 -30.02 16.57 5.47
N LEU A 264 -31.07 16.01 6.06
CA LEU A 264 -31.66 16.48 7.32
C LEU A 264 -31.27 15.58 8.50
N HIS A 265 -31.26 16.15 9.70
CA HIS A 265 -31.15 15.42 10.95
C HIS A 265 -32.23 14.34 11.02
N GLY A 266 -31.82 13.12 11.34
CA GLY A 266 -32.67 11.93 11.39
C GLY A 266 -32.90 11.24 10.05
N GLU A 267 -32.46 11.83 8.93
CA GLU A 267 -32.54 11.20 7.61
C GLU A 267 -31.63 9.97 7.54
N THR A 268 -32.11 8.92 6.87
CA THR A 268 -31.34 7.68 6.68
C THR A 268 -30.75 7.65 5.29
N LEU A 269 -29.45 7.40 5.20
CA LEU A 269 -28.68 7.34 3.96
C LEU A 269 -28.06 5.97 3.78
N GLN A 270 -27.98 5.53 2.53
CA GLN A 270 -27.19 4.38 2.14
C GLN A 270 -25.76 4.84 1.78
N VAL A 271 -24.76 4.31 2.46
CA VAL A 271 -23.35 4.60 2.16
C VAL A 271 -22.87 3.70 1.02
N LEU A 272 -22.52 4.32 -0.10
CA LEU A 272 -22.00 3.65 -1.30
C LEU A 272 -20.47 3.54 -1.28
N GLU A 273 -19.80 4.58 -0.79
CA GLU A 273 -18.34 4.63 -0.69
C GLU A 273 -17.92 5.37 0.58
N SER A 274 -17.15 4.69 1.44
CA SER A 274 -16.61 5.25 2.67
C SER A 274 -15.15 5.68 2.46
N SER A 275 -14.95 6.98 2.25
CA SER A 275 -13.62 7.63 2.26
C SER A 275 -13.33 8.27 3.63
N LYS A 276 -12.13 8.82 3.86
CA LYS A 276 -11.74 9.28 5.22
C LYS A 276 -12.57 10.44 5.79
N ARG A 277 -12.96 11.44 5.00
CA ARG A 277 -13.67 12.64 5.51
C ARG A 277 -15.07 12.84 4.94
N TRP A 278 -15.28 12.41 3.70
CA TRP A 278 -16.52 12.57 2.95
C TRP A 278 -16.97 11.22 2.43
N TRP A 279 -18.22 10.87 2.70
CA TRP A 279 -18.79 9.60 2.26
C TRP A 279 -19.76 9.85 1.13
N LYS A 280 -19.68 9.01 0.10
CA LYS A 280 -20.63 9.04 -1.01
C LYS A 280 -21.87 8.29 -0.56
N CYS A 281 -22.98 9.02 -0.47
CA CYS A 281 -24.23 8.51 0.07
C CYS A 281 -25.34 8.63 -0.96
N ARG A 282 -26.35 7.77 -0.84
CA ARG A 282 -27.63 7.85 -1.55
C ARG A 282 -28.73 8.10 -0.52
N ASN A 283 -29.55 9.13 -0.73
CA ASN A 283 -30.74 9.37 0.10
C ASN A 283 -31.96 8.58 -0.40
N ASN A 284 -33.08 8.69 0.33
CA ASN A 284 -34.34 8.02 -0.03
C ASN A 284 -35.00 8.54 -1.32
N TYR A 285 -34.48 9.64 -1.89
CA TYR A 285 -34.90 10.21 -3.17
C TYR A 285 -33.97 9.79 -4.32
N ASP A 286 -33.10 8.80 -4.09
CA ASP A 286 -32.10 8.29 -5.06
C ASP A 286 -31.05 9.31 -5.51
N GLN A 287 -30.95 10.44 -4.79
CA GLN A 287 -29.92 11.44 -5.06
C GLN A 287 -28.61 10.98 -4.44
N ILE A 288 -27.53 11.11 -5.22
CA ILE A 288 -26.18 10.69 -4.83
C ILE A 288 -25.30 11.92 -4.69
N GLY A 289 -24.58 12.00 -3.58
CA GLY A 289 -23.58 13.04 -3.37
C GLY A 289 -22.77 12.80 -2.11
N PHE A 290 -21.83 13.70 -1.85
CA PHE A 290 -20.93 13.63 -0.71
C PHE A 290 -21.55 14.27 0.54
N VAL A 291 -21.42 13.57 1.66
CA VAL A 291 -21.84 14.02 3.00
C VAL A 291 -20.65 13.90 3.96
N PRO A 292 -20.45 14.83 4.90
CA PRO A 292 -19.42 14.69 5.93
C PRO A 292 -19.62 13.43 6.77
N SER A 293 -18.59 12.59 6.89
CA SER A 293 -18.69 11.33 7.64
C SER A 293 -18.99 11.50 9.13
N ASN A 294 -18.61 12.63 9.73
CA ASN A 294 -18.81 12.93 11.15
C ASN A 294 -20.26 13.24 11.53
N ILE A 295 -21.16 13.37 10.55
CA ILE A 295 -22.60 13.57 10.79
C ILE A 295 -23.41 12.29 10.57
N LEU A 296 -22.75 11.14 10.35
CA LEU A 296 -23.40 9.87 10.06
C LEU A 296 -23.23 8.91 11.25
N GLU A 297 -24.35 8.43 11.77
CA GLU A 297 -24.41 7.44 12.85
C GLU A 297 -24.90 6.09 12.31
N PRO A 298 -24.26 4.97 12.62
CA PRO A 298 -24.69 3.66 12.12
C PRO A 298 -26.07 3.29 12.68
N VAL A 299 -26.97 2.82 11.81
CA VAL A 299 -28.25 2.25 12.23
C VAL A 299 -28.02 0.79 12.60
N ASN A 300 -27.95 0.48 13.90
CA ASN A 300 -27.78 -0.90 14.38
C ASN A 300 -29.02 -1.74 14.02
N HIS A 301 -28.85 -2.76 13.17
CA HIS A 301 -29.84 -3.82 12.97
C HIS A 301 -29.82 -4.81 14.14
N THR A 302 -30.20 -4.34 15.32
CA THR A 302 -30.64 -5.19 16.42
C THR A 302 -31.69 -4.41 17.19
N GLU A 303 -32.93 -4.42 16.70
CA GLU A 303 -34.15 -4.77 17.46
C GLU A 303 -35.29 -4.97 16.43
N PRO A 304 -36.06 -6.07 16.48
CA PRO A 304 -37.41 -6.05 15.92
C PRO A 304 -38.19 -5.03 16.75
N ASP A 305 -38.63 -3.95 16.11
CA ASP A 305 -39.38 -2.87 16.76
C ASP A 305 -40.68 -3.43 17.36
N SER A 306 -40.56 -3.87 18.61
CA SER A 306 -41.63 -4.26 19.50
C SER A 306 -42.25 -2.98 20.06
N ARG A 307 -42.70 -2.07 19.20
CA ARG A 307 -43.53 -0.91 19.57
C ARG A 307 -44.55 -0.58 18.49
N VAL A 308 -45.38 -1.55 18.13
CA VAL A 308 -46.80 -1.24 17.89
C VAL A 308 -47.43 -0.91 19.25
N VAL A 309 -47.10 0.26 19.79
CA VAL A 309 -48.00 0.91 20.74
C VAL A 309 -49.03 1.62 19.87
N MET A 310 -50.10 0.89 19.55
CA MET A 310 -51.38 1.47 19.18
C MET A 310 -51.77 2.47 20.28
N ARG A 311 -51.36 3.73 20.10
CA ARG A 311 -51.94 4.85 20.85
C ARG A 311 -53.30 5.13 20.23
N HIS A 312 -54.30 4.42 20.72
CA HIS A 312 -55.67 4.91 20.68
C HIS A 312 -55.74 6.21 21.51
N PRO A 313 -56.21 7.33 20.94
CA PRO A 313 -56.68 8.44 21.76
C PRO A 313 -57.96 8.01 22.47
N SER A 314 -57.95 8.08 23.80
CA SER A 314 -59.13 7.90 24.64
C SER A 314 -60.04 9.13 24.57
N THR A 315 -61.32 8.92 24.91
CA THR A 315 -62.45 9.87 25.05
C THR A 315 -63.37 9.80 23.82
N VAL A 316 -64.58 9.23 23.88
CA VAL A 316 -65.72 9.64 24.72
C VAL A 316 -66.57 8.41 25.09
N ARG A 317 -66.86 8.22 26.38
CA ARG A 317 -68.02 7.41 26.81
C ARG A 317 -69.27 8.28 26.66
N HIS A 318 -70.11 7.96 25.69
CA HIS A 318 -71.53 8.31 25.72
C HIS A 318 -72.34 7.04 25.90
N THR A 319 -73.25 7.11 26.86
CA THR A 319 -74.25 6.15 27.32
C THR A 319 -75.27 5.75 26.25
N ALA A 320 -75.65 4.47 26.20
CA ALA A 320 -77.01 3.92 25.98
C ALA A 320 -76.88 2.41 25.62
N LEU A 321 -77.21 1.50 26.54
CA LEU A 321 -78.50 0.79 26.68
C LEU A 321 -78.69 -0.41 25.73
N GLU A 322 -78.79 -1.59 26.37
CA GLU A 322 -79.68 -2.73 26.02
C GLU A 322 -79.46 -3.46 24.68
N LYS A 323 -79.55 -4.78 24.51
CA LYS A 323 -80.25 -5.84 25.27
C LYS A 323 -79.78 -7.22 24.76
N SER A 324 -79.60 -8.15 25.71
CA SER A 324 -79.98 -9.58 25.71
C SER A 324 -79.78 -10.53 24.50
N GLY A 325 -79.23 -11.71 24.81
CA GLY A 325 -79.45 -13.01 24.13
C GLY A 325 -78.12 -13.74 23.89
N HIS A 326 -77.54 -14.54 24.79
CA HIS A 326 -77.93 -15.85 25.34
C HIS A 326 -78.01 -17.00 24.30
N PHE A 327 -77.03 -17.93 24.46
CA PHE A 327 -76.98 -19.36 24.15
C PHE A 327 -76.56 -19.90 22.75
N SER A 328 -75.34 -20.47 22.77
CA SER A 328 -74.91 -21.87 22.48
C SER A 328 -75.35 -22.64 21.22
N PHE A 329 -74.30 -23.29 20.68
CA PHE A 329 -74.18 -24.35 19.65
C PHE A 329 -74.34 -23.92 18.19
#